data_AF-A0A2R6FNP1-F1
#
_entry.id   AF-A0A2R6FNP1-F1
#
_cell.length_a   1.000
_cell.length_b   1.000
_cell.length_c   1.000
_cell.angle_alpha   90.00
_cell.angle_beta   90.00
_cell.angle_gamma   90.00
#
_symmetry.space_group_name_H-M   'P 1'
#
loop_
_entity.id
_entity.type
_entity.pdbx_description
1 polymer ?
#
loop_
_entity_poly.entity_id
_entity_poly.type
_entity_poly.pdbx_seq_one_letter_code
_entity_poly.pdbx_strand_id
1 'polypeptide(L)' 'MDGDRTPWLLGTQLHPEVGPLARAPEGSRVCMIEAHGFARRKPYHHHKLTLVFSAMRHLRGELEAAGYDVE' A
#
# COMPACT_ATOMS: atom_id res chain seq x y z
N MET A 1 3.81 -18.71 -13.39
CA MET A 1 4.81 -17.64 -13.62
C MET A 1 4.21 -16.36 -13.06
N ASP A 2 4.34 -16.15 -11.74
CA ASP A 2 3.79 -14.99 -11.01
C ASP A 2 4.85 -13.88 -10.79
N GLY A 3 6.09 -14.12 -11.24
CA GLY A 3 7.25 -13.23 -11.01
C GLY A 3 7.24 -11.90 -11.74
N ASP A 4 6.16 -11.58 -12.46
CA ASP A 4 6.01 -10.33 -13.24
C ASP A 4 4.78 -9.51 -12.79
N ARG A 5 4.10 -9.93 -11.71
CA ARG A 5 2.93 -9.21 -11.19
C ARG A 5 3.35 -8.24 -10.10
N THR A 6 3.17 -6.96 -10.37
CA THR A 6 3.26 -5.89 -9.36
C THR A 6 2.11 -6.06 -8.35
N PRO A 7 2.35 -6.38 -7.06
CA PRO A 7 1.32 -6.32 -6.02
C PRO A 7 0.77 -4.89 -5.86
N TRP A 8 -0.55 -4.77 -5.82
CA TRP A 8 -1.24 -3.52 -5.50
C TRP A 8 -1.72 -3.58 -4.05
N LEU A 9 -1.31 -2.60 -3.25
CA LEU A 9 -1.71 -2.49 -1.85
C LEU A 9 -2.67 -1.31 -1.66
N LEU A 10 -3.88 -1.64 -1.24
CA LEU A 10 -4.91 -0.66 -0.93
C LEU A 10 -4.76 -0.15 0.51
N GLY A 11 -5.32 1.02 0.80
CA GLY A 11 -5.30 1.62 2.15
C GLY A 11 -6.01 0.80 3.26
N THR A 12 -6.55 -0.36 2.92
CA THR A 12 -7.14 -1.34 3.87
C THR A 12 -6.35 -2.65 3.94
N GLN A 13 -5.23 -2.77 3.24
CA GLN A 13 -4.41 -3.99 3.11
C GLN A 13 -2.98 -3.73 3.62
N LEU A 14 -2.88 -3.17 4.83
CA LEU A 14 -1.62 -2.67 5.37
C LEU A 14 -0.94 -3.68 6.31
N HIS A 15 -0.76 -4.91 5.83
CA HIS A 15 -0.07 -5.97 6.57
C HIS A 15 0.80 -6.79 5.62
N PRO A 16 2.12 -6.90 5.85
CA PRO A 16 3.06 -7.42 4.85
C PRO A 16 2.91 -8.94 4.62
N GLU A 17 2.50 -9.67 5.65
CA GLU A 17 2.43 -11.14 5.60
C GLU A 17 1.13 -11.70 5.02
N VAL A 18 0.26 -10.86 4.44
CA VAL A 18 -1.01 -11.31 3.84
C VAL A 18 -1.23 -10.74 2.45
N GLY A 19 -2.15 -11.35 1.70
CA GLY A 19 -2.63 -10.79 0.44
C GLY A 19 -1.59 -10.83 -0.69
N PRO A 20 -1.63 -9.86 -1.63
CA PRO A 20 -0.73 -9.83 -2.78
C PRO A 20 0.76 -9.76 -2.42
N LEU A 21 1.11 -9.04 -1.34
CA LEU A 21 2.50 -8.86 -0.94
C LEU A 21 3.13 -10.17 -0.45
N ALA A 22 2.40 -10.95 0.36
CA ALA A 22 2.87 -12.26 0.84
C ALA A 22 3.11 -13.31 -0.26
N ARG A 23 2.59 -13.07 -1.48
CA ARG A 23 2.80 -13.93 -2.65
C ARG A 23 3.81 -13.36 -3.63
N ALA A 24 4.22 -12.11 -3.45
CA ALA A 24 5.20 -11.47 -4.30
C ALA A 24 6.61 -11.96 -3.92
N PRO A 25 7.51 -12.15 -4.89
CA PRO A 25 8.93 -12.33 -4.60
C PRO A 25 9.46 -11.19 -3.72
N GLU A 26 10.42 -11.50 -2.85
CA GLU A 26 11.13 -10.48 -2.08
C GLU A 26 11.77 -9.44 -3.00
N GLY A 27 11.70 -8.16 -2.63
CA GLY A 27 12.19 -7.06 -3.46
C GLY A 27 11.34 -6.73 -4.70
N SER A 28 10.12 -7.28 -4.81
CA SER A 28 9.20 -6.93 -5.90
C SER A 28 8.84 -5.44 -5.88
N ARG A 29 8.52 -4.90 -7.07
CA ARG A 29 7.88 -3.59 -7.17
C ARG A 29 6.45 -3.64 -6.65
N VAL A 30 6.05 -2.68 -5.81
CA VAL A 30 4.76 -2.57 -5.15
C VAL A 30 4.07 -1.27 -5.56
N CYS A 31 2.77 -1.32 -5.86
CA CYS A 31 1.97 -0.15 -6.20
C CYS A 31 1.10 0.28 -5.01
N MET A 32 1.23 1.53 -4.57
CA MET A 32 0.51 2.17 -3.47
C MET A 32 0.10 3.61 -3.80
N ILE A 33 -1.20 3.86 -4.02
CA ILE A 33 -1.69 5.17 -4.48
C ILE A 33 -2.53 5.86 -3.40
N GLU A 34 -2.13 7.06 -2.99
CA GLU A 34 -2.97 7.99 -2.23
C GLU A 34 -4.00 8.67 -3.16
N ALA A 35 -5.07 7.95 -3.49
CA ALA A 35 -6.02 8.41 -4.49
C ALA A 35 -6.89 9.58 -4.00
N HIS A 36 -6.59 10.79 -4.49
CA HIS A 36 -7.40 12.00 -4.23
C HIS A 36 -8.87 11.86 -4.65
N GLY A 37 -9.15 11.13 -5.74
CA GLY A 37 -10.52 10.82 -6.16
C GLY A 37 -11.29 9.98 -5.13
N PHE A 38 -10.61 9.04 -4.48
CA PHE A 38 -11.19 8.26 -3.38
C PHE A 38 -11.49 9.16 -2.18
N ALA A 39 -10.54 10.00 -1.77
CA ALA A 39 -10.70 10.90 -0.63
C ALA A 39 -11.89 11.86 -0.78
N ARG A 40 -12.22 12.26 -2.01
CA ARG A 40 -13.35 13.16 -2.33
C ARG A 40 -14.68 12.45 -2.60
N ARG A 41 -14.71 11.13 -2.73
CA ARG A 41 -15.91 10.38 -3.14
C ARG A 41 -17.08 10.51 -2.15
N LYS A 42 -16.77 10.70 -0.86
CA LYS A 42 -17.75 10.82 0.24
C LYS A 42 -17.24 11.83 1.27
N PRO A 43 -18.11 12.39 2.13
CA PRO A 43 -17.70 13.22 3.26
C PRO A 43 -17.07 12.35 4.35
N TYR A 44 -15.89 11.79 4.09
CA TYR A 44 -15.14 11.04 5.09
C TYR A 44 -14.70 11.97 6.21
N HIS A 45 -14.75 11.47 7.45
CA HIS A 45 -14.21 12.18 8.59
C HIS A 45 -12.71 12.43 8.39
N HIS A 46 -12.22 13.63 8.74
CA HIS A 46 -10.81 13.98 8.56
C HIS A 46 -9.87 13.00 9.26
N HIS A 47 -10.17 12.60 10.51
CA HIS A 47 -9.42 11.54 11.22
C HIS A 47 -9.32 10.22 10.45
N LYS A 48 -10.35 9.81 9.69
CA LYS A 48 -10.28 8.59 8.88
C LYS A 48 -9.26 8.74 7.77
N LEU A 49 -9.30 9.86 7.05
CA LEU A 49 -8.35 10.11 5.95
C LEU A 49 -6.92 10.25 6.48
N THR A 50 -6.74 10.96 7.60
CA THR A 50 -5.46 11.07 8.30
C THR A 50 -4.92 9.70 8.67
N LEU A 51 -5.72 8.86 9.34
CA LEU A 51 -5.32 7.53 9.78
C LEU A 51 -4.90 6.64 8.61
N VAL A 52 -5.72 6.58 7.55
CA VAL A 52 -5.43 5.70 6.40
C VAL A 52 -4.17 6.14 5.67
N PHE A 53 -4.03 7.44 5.36
CA PHE A 53 -2.86 7.91 4.63
C PHE A 53 -1.59 7.91 5.48
N SER A 54 -1.67 8.20 6.78
CA SER A 54 -0.49 8.04 7.64
C SER A 54 -0.05 6.57 7.70
N ALA A 55 -0.98 5.63 7.91
CA ALA A 55 -0.67 4.20 7.94
C ALA A 55 -0.06 3.71 6.61
N MET A 56 -0.57 4.18 5.46
CA MET A 56 0.01 3.87 4.15
C MET A 56 1.45 4.37 4.02
N ARG A 57 1.77 5.58 4.51
CA ARG A 57 3.13 6.14 4.47
C ARG A 57 4.08 5.39 5.40
N HIS A 58 3.62 5.00 6.58
CA HIS A 58 4.42 4.18 7.49
C HIS A 58 4.77 2.83 6.84
N LEU A 59 3.79 2.14 6.26
CA LEU A 59 4.05 0.88 5.56
C LEU A 59 4.98 1.06 4.35
N ARG A 60 4.82 2.14 3.56
CA ARG A 60 5.75 2.45 2.47
C ARG A 60 7.19 2.49 2.99
N GLY A 61 7.45 3.21 4.08
CA GLY A 61 8.79 3.29 4.68
C GLY A 61 9.30 1.95 5.20
N GLU A 62 8.43 1.13 5.79
CA GLU A 62 8.78 -0.24 6.23
C GLU A 62 9.16 -1.15 5.05
N LEU A 63 8.42 -1.06 3.94
CA LEU A 63 8.67 -1.85 2.73
C LEU A 63 9.94 -1.39 2.01
N GLU A 64 10.16 -0.08 1.88
CA GLU A 64 11.40 0.48 1.32
C GLU A 64 12.61 0.04 2.17
N ALA A 65 12.50 0.07 3.50
CA ALA A 65 13.55 -0.42 4.40
C ALA A 65 13.80 -1.94 4.27
N ALA A 66 12.78 -2.71 3.88
CA ALA A 66 12.87 -4.13 3.60
C ALA A 66 13.31 -4.45 2.15
N GLY A 67 13.62 -3.43 1.33
CA GLY A 67 14.17 -3.61 -0.02
C GLY A 67 13.14 -3.73 -1.14
N TYR A 68 11.87 -3.44 -0.88
CA TYR A 68 10.84 -3.34 -1.93
C TYR A 68 10.93 -1.99 -2.66
N ASP A 69 10.61 -1.99 -3.95
CA ASP A 69 10.46 -0.78 -4.77
C ASP A 69 9.00 -0.31 -4.73
N VAL A 70 8.68 0.74 -3.97
CA VAL A 70 7.29 1.19 -3.76
C VAL A 70 6.97 2.44 -4.56
N GLU A 71 5.98 2.35 -5.45
CA GLU A 71 5.45 3.47 -6.25
C GLU A 71 4.08 3.93 -5.78
#